data_AF-A0A7G8BKF6-F1
#
_entry.id   AF-A0A7G8BKF6-F1
#
_cell.length_a   1.000
_cell.length_b   1.000
_cell.length_c   1.000
_cell.angle_alpha   90.00
_cell.angle_beta   90.00
_cell.angle_gamma   90.00
#
_symmetry.space_group_name_H-M   'P 1'
#
loop_
_entity.id
_entity.type
_entity.pdbx_description
1 polymer ?
#
loop_
_entity_poly.entity_id
_entity_poly.type
_entity_poly.pdbx_seq_one_letter_code
_entity_poly.pdbx_strand_id
1 'polypeptide(L)'
;MTEAIIRAQQVEKFYAQPSANRIQVIAPTDLSILPVEIVALLGPSGSGKSTLLRMLSGLSKPSGGQVFWHEKPIETVHINVSIVFQSFALFPWLTVLENVEAPLKAVGVEPEARKERSLKILDTVGLDGFQAAYPKELSGGMRQRVGFARALVIEPEVLFMDEPFSALDVLTAENLRSELLELWQKKTIPTQAIFIVTHNIEEAVLLADRIIVLGRNPGHVRTDFKVGIAHPRDKKNPTFTKLVDYIYTVLTRPDVTPDVPRLHTDGRRVRDQRQMRYEMLPHARPGGIAGLLEFIIDFGGHIDVYRLADELAFEIDDLLPIVDAAQLLGFLTVEEGDVAITPAGREYAESEILKQKELFRAAAVEHVLLLRQITRALSNKSDHTVPEEFFLDMLDEQFSEEETQRQLETAINWGRYAELFDFDAAKRRFILPEAEEETAAAVQENEEP
;
A
#
# COMPACT_ATOMS: atom_id res chain seq x y z
N MET A 1 -2.01 -36.60 6.46
CA MET A 1 -2.00 -35.53 5.45
C MET A 1 -3.42 -35.05 5.32
N THR A 2 -3.66 -33.76 5.41
CA THR A 2 -5.01 -33.20 5.23
C THR A 2 -5.39 -33.32 3.77
N GLU A 3 -6.52 -33.94 3.46
CA GLU A 3 -7.02 -34.10 2.09
C GLU A 3 -7.51 -32.75 1.56
N ALA A 4 -7.30 -32.49 0.27
CA ALA A 4 -7.72 -31.24 -0.36
C ALA A 4 -9.23 -31.27 -0.63
N ILE A 5 -9.93 -30.19 -0.28
CA ILE A 5 -11.34 -30.04 -0.64
C ILE A 5 -11.43 -29.95 -2.16
N ILE A 6 -10.64 -29.05 -2.77
CA ILE A 6 -10.57 -28.88 -4.23
C ILE A 6 -9.14 -29.13 -4.70
N ARG A 7 -8.99 -29.93 -5.75
CA ARG A 7 -7.72 -30.17 -6.43
C ARG A 7 -7.87 -29.94 -7.93
N ALA A 8 -7.11 -29.01 -8.48
CA ALA A 8 -6.96 -28.82 -9.91
C ALA A 8 -5.67 -29.49 -10.37
N GLN A 9 -5.78 -30.33 -11.39
CA GLN A 9 -4.66 -31.06 -11.97
C GLN A 9 -4.47 -30.66 -13.42
N GLN A 10 -3.33 -30.03 -13.70
CA GLN A 10 -2.91 -29.59 -15.03
C GLN A 10 -4.01 -28.83 -15.79
N VAL A 11 -4.77 -27.99 -15.07
CA VAL A 11 -5.90 -27.28 -15.68
C VAL A 11 -5.38 -26.17 -16.59
N GLU A 12 -5.95 -26.07 -17.77
CA GLU A 12 -5.67 -25.02 -18.73
C GLU A 12 -6.94 -24.50 -19.37
N LYS A 13 -6.89 -23.27 -19.90
CA LYS A 13 -8.06 -22.63 -20.52
C LYS A 13 -7.70 -21.90 -21.80
N PHE A 14 -8.45 -22.22 -22.85
CA PHE A 14 -8.45 -21.48 -24.11
C PHE A 14 -9.81 -20.80 -24.33
N TYR A 15 -9.77 -19.63 -24.97
CA TYR A 15 -10.96 -19.00 -25.53
C TYR A 15 -10.78 -18.84 -27.05
N ALA A 16 -11.87 -19.01 -27.79
CA ALA A 16 -11.88 -18.77 -29.23
C ALA A 16 -11.86 -17.26 -29.51
N GLN A 17 -11.10 -16.83 -30.51
CA GLN A 17 -11.16 -15.48 -31.06
C GLN A 17 -11.89 -15.49 -32.41
N PRO A 18 -12.51 -14.36 -32.82
CA PRO A 18 -13.20 -14.24 -34.11
C PRO A 18 -12.31 -14.58 -35.33
N SER A 19 -11.00 -14.46 -35.22
CA SER A 19 -10.00 -14.67 -36.27
C SER A 19 -9.57 -16.14 -36.46
N ALA A 20 -10.31 -17.11 -35.93
CA ALA A 20 -9.96 -18.55 -35.90
C ALA A 20 -8.72 -18.92 -35.06
N ASN A 21 -8.06 -17.95 -34.42
CA ASN A 21 -7.04 -18.20 -33.41
C ASN A 21 -7.66 -18.51 -32.04
N ARG A 22 -6.95 -19.29 -31.22
CA ARG A 22 -7.29 -19.52 -29.80
C ARG A 22 -6.31 -18.75 -28.92
N ILE A 23 -6.81 -18.09 -27.89
CA ILE A 23 -5.98 -17.45 -26.87
C ILE A 23 -5.92 -18.36 -25.65
N GLN A 24 -4.71 -18.74 -25.23
CA GLN A 24 -4.50 -19.44 -23.97
C GLN A 24 -4.51 -18.41 -22.84
N VAL A 25 -5.47 -18.54 -21.92
CA VAL A 25 -5.62 -17.64 -20.77
C VAL A 25 -4.94 -18.23 -19.54
N ILE A 26 -5.05 -19.54 -19.35
CA ILE A 26 -4.39 -20.28 -18.26
C ILE A 26 -3.54 -21.39 -18.89
N ALA A 27 -2.24 -21.42 -18.58
CA ALA A 27 -1.34 -22.54 -18.87
C ALA A 27 -1.57 -23.69 -17.88
N PRO A 28 -1.14 -24.92 -18.20
CA PRO A 28 -1.30 -26.08 -17.32
C PRO A 28 -0.85 -25.76 -15.90
N THR A 29 -1.81 -25.75 -14.98
CA THR A 29 -1.61 -25.32 -13.59
C THR A 29 -2.15 -26.37 -12.65
N ASP A 30 -1.35 -26.74 -11.64
CA ASP A 30 -1.80 -27.51 -10.49
C ASP A 30 -2.11 -26.56 -9.33
N LEU A 31 -3.20 -26.81 -8.61
CA LEU A 31 -3.59 -26.03 -7.45
C LEU A 31 -4.43 -26.89 -6.51
N SER A 32 -4.31 -26.66 -5.21
CA SER A 32 -5.17 -27.30 -4.21
C SER A 32 -5.68 -26.27 -3.20
N ILE A 33 -6.92 -26.47 -2.75
CA ILE A 33 -7.53 -25.76 -1.62
C ILE A 33 -7.73 -26.78 -0.51
N LEU A 34 -7.05 -26.54 0.61
CA LEU A 34 -7.12 -27.37 1.81
C LEU A 34 -8.22 -26.83 2.74
N PRO A 35 -8.72 -27.65 3.68
CA PRO A 35 -9.59 -27.13 4.73
C PRO A 35 -8.80 -26.26 5.72
N VAL A 36 -9.51 -25.35 6.36
CA VAL A 36 -9.04 -24.41 7.39
C VAL A 36 -7.94 -23.48 6.87
N GLU A 37 -8.07 -22.98 5.64
CA GLU A 37 -7.22 -21.92 5.10
C GLU A 37 -8.00 -20.88 4.31
N ILE A 38 -7.51 -19.63 4.38
CA ILE A 38 -7.81 -18.59 3.40
C ILE A 38 -6.70 -18.58 2.35
N VAL A 39 -7.05 -18.82 1.09
CA VAL A 39 -6.13 -18.75 -0.04
C VAL A 39 -6.40 -17.48 -0.83
N ALA A 40 -5.39 -16.63 -1.00
CA ALA A 40 -5.46 -15.46 -1.88
C ALA A 40 -4.79 -15.73 -3.23
N LEU A 41 -5.51 -15.45 -4.31
CA LEU A 41 -5.00 -15.44 -5.67
C LEU A 41 -4.76 -14.00 -6.12
N LEU A 42 -3.50 -13.66 -6.30
CA LEU A 42 -3.01 -12.40 -6.84
C LEU A 42 -2.56 -12.57 -8.27
N GLY A 43 -2.43 -11.46 -8.98
CA GLY A 43 -1.98 -11.46 -10.36
C GLY A 43 -2.39 -10.17 -11.04
N PRO A 44 -1.58 -9.63 -11.97
CA PRO A 44 -1.89 -8.35 -12.55
C PRO A 44 -3.10 -8.51 -13.51
N SER A 45 -3.93 -7.48 -13.71
CA SER A 45 -5.17 -7.52 -14.53
C SER A 45 -5.04 -8.33 -15.84
N GLY A 46 -5.98 -9.21 -16.17
CA GLY A 46 -5.89 -10.08 -17.36
C GLY A 46 -4.99 -11.32 -17.22
N SER A 47 -4.43 -11.62 -16.04
CA SER A 47 -3.69 -12.86 -15.73
C SER A 47 -4.56 -14.13 -15.68
N GLY A 48 -5.89 -14.01 -15.79
CA GLY A 48 -6.80 -15.14 -15.74
C GLY A 48 -7.30 -15.52 -14.34
N LYS A 49 -7.14 -14.67 -13.31
CA LYS A 49 -7.62 -14.91 -11.93
C LYS A 49 -9.08 -15.36 -11.87
N SER A 50 -10.00 -14.56 -12.42
CA SER A 50 -11.43 -14.88 -12.42
C SER A 50 -11.75 -16.10 -13.31
N THR A 51 -10.93 -16.38 -14.33
CA THR A 51 -11.04 -17.62 -15.12
C THR A 51 -10.69 -18.84 -14.28
N LEU A 52 -9.59 -18.78 -13.51
CA LEU A 52 -9.19 -19.85 -12.61
C LEU A 52 -10.24 -20.06 -11.50
N LEU A 53 -10.72 -18.99 -10.87
CA LEU A 53 -11.80 -19.05 -9.87
C LEU A 53 -13.05 -19.74 -10.45
N ARG A 54 -13.47 -19.38 -11.66
CA ARG A 54 -14.63 -20.01 -12.32
C ARG A 54 -14.41 -21.48 -12.63
N MET A 55 -13.18 -21.90 -12.94
CA MET A 55 -12.86 -23.33 -13.13
C MET A 55 -12.92 -24.10 -11.82
N LEU A 56 -12.32 -23.56 -10.76
CA LEU A 56 -12.31 -24.19 -9.42
C LEU A 56 -13.71 -24.29 -8.81
N SER A 57 -14.56 -23.31 -9.07
CA SER A 57 -15.96 -23.28 -8.60
C SER A 57 -16.96 -23.99 -9.53
N GLY A 58 -16.49 -24.65 -10.59
CA GLY A 58 -17.34 -25.37 -11.54
C GLY A 58 -18.21 -24.52 -12.47
N LEU A 59 -18.11 -23.18 -12.42
CA LEU A 59 -18.80 -22.29 -13.36
C LEU A 59 -18.25 -22.35 -14.79
N SER A 60 -16.99 -22.77 -14.97
CA SER A 60 -16.38 -22.92 -16.29
C SER A 60 -15.61 -24.22 -16.39
N LYS A 61 -15.88 -25.02 -17.41
CA LYS A 61 -15.11 -26.24 -17.69
C LYS A 61 -13.69 -25.88 -18.16
N PRO A 62 -12.63 -26.50 -17.61
CA PRO A 62 -11.28 -26.34 -18.16
C PRO A 62 -11.21 -26.88 -19.59
N SER A 63 -10.32 -26.32 -20.42
CA SER A 63 -10.11 -26.82 -21.78
C SER A 63 -9.25 -28.09 -21.81
N GLY A 64 -8.40 -28.26 -20.81
CA GLY A 64 -7.57 -29.45 -20.57
C GLY A 64 -7.31 -29.60 -19.07
N GLY A 65 -6.90 -30.79 -18.64
CA GLY A 65 -6.79 -31.13 -17.22
C GLY A 65 -8.14 -31.41 -16.55
N GLN A 66 -8.14 -31.49 -15.22
CA GLN A 66 -9.32 -31.86 -14.44
C GLN A 66 -9.35 -31.16 -13.08
N VAL A 67 -10.56 -30.81 -12.61
CA VAL A 67 -10.80 -30.32 -11.25
C VAL A 67 -11.56 -31.40 -10.48
N PHE A 68 -11.14 -31.63 -9.24
CA PHE A 68 -11.71 -32.60 -8.32
C PHE A 68 -12.25 -31.88 -7.08
N TRP A 69 -13.36 -32.37 -6.55
CA TRP A 69 -13.90 -32.04 -5.23
C TRP A 69 -13.96 -33.33 -4.41
N HIS A 70 -13.22 -33.39 -3.29
CA HIS A 70 -13.00 -34.62 -2.50
C HIS A 70 -12.63 -35.82 -3.38
N GLU A 71 -11.58 -35.64 -4.19
CA GLU A 71 -11.04 -36.62 -5.15
C GLU A 71 -12.01 -37.11 -6.25
N LYS A 72 -13.21 -36.55 -6.32
CA LYS A 72 -14.19 -36.85 -7.39
C LYS A 72 -14.19 -35.72 -8.42
N PRO A 73 -14.18 -36.02 -9.74
CA PRO A 73 -14.27 -34.97 -10.75
C PRO A 73 -15.50 -34.09 -10.55
N ILE A 74 -15.33 -32.76 -10.54
CA ILE A 74 -16.43 -31.82 -10.23
C ILE A 74 -17.62 -31.94 -11.19
N GLU A 75 -17.40 -32.43 -12.41
CA GLU A 75 -18.44 -32.66 -13.41
C GLU A 75 -19.39 -33.81 -13.03
N THR A 76 -19.00 -34.64 -12.07
CA THR A 76 -19.72 -35.87 -11.68
C THR A 76 -20.46 -35.74 -10.35
N VAL A 77 -20.33 -34.60 -9.67
CA VAL A 77 -20.82 -34.40 -8.29
C VAL A 77 -21.42 -33.00 -8.11
N HIS A 78 -22.36 -32.88 -7.18
CA HIS A 78 -22.97 -31.60 -6.81
C HIS A 78 -22.11 -30.86 -5.78
N ILE A 79 -21.20 -29.99 -6.25
CA ILE A 79 -20.28 -29.21 -5.41
C ILE A 79 -20.98 -28.24 -4.44
N ASN A 80 -20.50 -28.18 -3.18
CA ASN A 80 -20.99 -27.26 -2.15
C ASN A 80 -20.09 -26.02 -2.06
N VAL A 81 -20.28 -25.08 -2.98
CA VAL A 81 -19.49 -23.85 -3.06
C VAL A 81 -20.39 -22.64 -3.30
N SER A 82 -19.97 -21.48 -2.81
CA SER A 82 -20.64 -20.19 -3.08
C SER A 82 -19.66 -19.19 -3.65
N ILE A 83 -20.18 -18.22 -4.40
CA ILE A 83 -19.37 -17.16 -5.02
C ILE A 83 -19.92 -15.79 -4.66
N VAL A 84 -19.04 -14.90 -4.24
CA VAL A 84 -19.30 -13.47 -4.07
C VAL A 84 -18.62 -12.72 -5.21
N PHE A 85 -19.40 -11.98 -5.99
CA PHE A 85 -18.92 -11.26 -7.16
C PHE A 85 -18.61 -9.80 -6.88
N GLN A 86 -17.67 -9.23 -7.65
CA GLN A 86 -17.28 -7.82 -7.61
C GLN A 86 -18.46 -6.84 -7.77
N SER A 87 -19.42 -7.13 -8.65
CA SER A 87 -20.56 -6.24 -8.94
C SER A 87 -21.73 -6.35 -7.96
N PHE A 88 -21.52 -6.95 -6.79
CA PHE A 88 -22.54 -7.41 -5.82
C PHE A 88 -23.46 -8.52 -6.37
N ALA A 89 -23.80 -8.44 -7.67
CA ALA A 89 -24.70 -9.33 -8.41
C ALA A 89 -26.04 -9.57 -7.71
N LEU A 90 -26.55 -8.58 -6.96
CA LEU A 90 -27.85 -8.66 -6.29
C LEU A 90 -28.99 -8.53 -7.31
N PHE A 91 -30.12 -9.17 -7.04
CA PHE A 91 -31.34 -8.99 -7.83
C PHE A 91 -31.99 -7.66 -7.43
N PRO A 92 -32.02 -6.64 -8.32
CA PRO A 92 -32.44 -5.29 -7.95
C PRO A 92 -33.94 -5.17 -7.69
N TRP A 93 -34.73 -6.14 -8.15
CA TRP A 93 -36.19 -6.23 -7.95
C TRP A 93 -36.59 -7.10 -6.75
N LEU A 94 -35.63 -7.68 -6.03
CA LEU A 94 -35.87 -8.43 -4.80
C LEU A 94 -35.41 -7.61 -3.60
N THR A 95 -36.11 -7.76 -2.47
CA THR A 95 -35.69 -7.23 -1.18
C THR A 95 -34.41 -7.92 -0.68
N VAL A 96 -33.80 -7.40 0.39
CA VAL A 96 -32.65 -8.01 1.07
C VAL A 96 -32.96 -9.44 1.48
N LEU A 97 -34.10 -9.67 2.15
CA LEU A 97 -34.52 -11.00 2.56
C LEU A 97 -34.65 -11.93 1.36
N GLU A 98 -35.36 -11.51 0.32
CA GLU A 98 -35.56 -12.33 -0.89
C GLU A 98 -34.26 -12.62 -1.65
N ASN A 99 -33.30 -11.70 -1.65
CA ASN A 99 -31.96 -11.93 -2.21
C ASN A 99 -31.23 -13.06 -1.46
N VAL A 100 -31.31 -13.08 -0.12
CA VAL A 100 -30.70 -14.11 0.72
C VAL A 100 -31.49 -15.43 0.66
N GLU A 101 -32.80 -15.38 0.46
CA GLU A 101 -33.64 -16.57 0.25
C GLU A 101 -33.40 -17.25 -1.10
N ALA A 102 -33.05 -16.49 -2.15
CA ALA A 102 -32.91 -16.99 -3.52
C ALA A 102 -32.12 -18.31 -3.67
N PRO A 103 -30.91 -18.47 -3.10
CA PRO A 103 -30.17 -19.73 -3.22
C PRO A 103 -30.82 -20.90 -2.46
N LEU A 104 -31.42 -20.66 -1.30
CA LEU A 104 -32.18 -21.69 -0.56
C LEU A 104 -33.42 -22.15 -1.34
N LYS A 105 -34.09 -21.22 -2.02
CA LYS A 105 -35.21 -21.53 -2.91
C LYS A 105 -34.74 -22.37 -4.10
N ALA A 106 -33.57 -22.10 -4.65
CA ALA A 106 -33.02 -22.85 -5.78
C ALA A 106 -32.69 -24.31 -5.44
N VAL A 107 -32.29 -24.58 -4.20
CA VAL A 107 -32.02 -25.96 -3.71
C VAL A 107 -33.24 -26.62 -3.06
N GLY A 108 -34.42 -25.99 -3.13
CA GLY A 108 -35.70 -26.59 -2.72
C GLY A 108 -35.99 -26.54 -1.22
N VAL A 109 -35.44 -25.57 -0.46
CA VAL A 109 -35.80 -25.40 0.96
C VAL A 109 -37.19 -24.78 1.12
N GLU A 110 -38.00 -25.39 1.99
CA GLU A 110 -39.36 -24.97 2.33
C GLU A 110 -39.42 -23.51 2.83
N PRO A 111 -40.51 -22.76 2.56
CA PRO A 111 -40.59 -21.32 2.81
C PRO A 111 -40.26 -20.90 4.25
N GLU A 112 -40.84 -21.56 5.26
CA GLU A 112 -40.63 -21.24 6.67
C GLU A 112 -39.16 -21.43 7.08
N ALA A 113 -38.58 -22.58 6.75
CA ALA A 113 -37.18 -22.89 7.06
C ALA A 113 -36.22 -21.96 6.31
N ARG A 114 -36.58 -21.59 5.08
CA ARG A 114 -35.81 -20.64 4.28
C ARG A 114 -35.77 -19.27 4.93
N LYS A 115 -36.93 -18.74 5.32
CA LYS A 115 -37.03 -17.45 6.00
C LYS A 115 -36.26 -17.43 7.31
N GLU A 116 -36.38 -18.48 8.13
CA GLU A 116 -35.66 -18.60 9.39
C GLU A 116 -34.14 -18.54 9.20
N ARG A 117 -33.60 -19.35 8.27
CA ARG A 117 -32.17 -19.35 7.95
C ARG A 117 -31.68 -18.01 7.40
N SER A 118 -32.47 -17.40 6.51
CA SER A 118 -32.15 -16.10 5.92
C SER A 118 -32.14 -14.97 6.97
N LEU A 119 -33.06 -14.98 7.93
CA LEU A 119 -33.05 -14.01 9.03
C LEU A 119 -31.84 -14.20 9.94
N LYS A 120 -31.51 -15.44 10.30
CA LYS A 120 -30.35 -15.74 11.15
C LYS A 120 -29.03 -15.28 10.52
N ILE A 121 -28.84 -15.49 9.23
CA ILE A 121 -27.61 -15.06 8.55
C ILE A 121 -27.56 -13.54 8.38
N LEU A 122 -28.71 -12.87 8.20
CA LEU A 122 -28.78 -11.40 8.13
C LEU A 122 -28.39 -10.75 9.46
N ASP A 123 -28.80 -11.34 10.58
CA ASP A 123 -28.37 -10.93 11.92
C ASP A 123 -26.85 -11.14 12.09
N THR A 124 -26.34 -12.29 11.66
CA THR A 124 -24.90 -12.61 11.72
C THR A 124 -24.02 -11.61 10.95
N VAL A 125 -24.51 -11.07 9.82
CA VAL A 125 -23.78 -10.05 9.04
C VAL A 125 -24.14 -8.61 9.44
N GLY A 126 -24.95 -8.41 10.49
CA GLY A 126 -25.34 -7.09 10.98
C GLY A 126 -26.20 -6.30 10.01
N LEU A 127 -27.23 -6.93 9.45
CA LEU A 127 -28.24 -6.31 8.56
C LEU A 127 -29.66 -6.33 9.15
N ASP A 128 -29.78 -6.41 10.47
CA ASP A 128 -31.07 -6.32 11.15
C ASP A 128 -31.77 -5.00 10.89
N GLY A 129 -33.07 -5.08 10.62
CA GLY A 129 -33.90 -3.91 10.28
C GLY A 129 -33.92 -3.54 8.79
N PHE A 130 -33.06 -4.16 7.96
CA PHE A 130 -33.01 -3.89 6.52
C PHE A 130 -33.62 -5.00 5.66
N GLN A 131 -34.30 -5.97 6.26
CA GLN A 131 -34.79 -7.17 5.56
C GLN A 131 -35.75 -6.85 4.41
N ALA A 132 -36.55 -5.80 4.55
CA ALA A 132 -37.54 -5.36 3.56
C ALA A 132 -37.00 -4.32 2.55
N ALA A 133 -35.77 -3.84 2.73
CA ALA A 133 -35.18 -2.85 1.83
C ALA A 133 -34.82 -3.49 0.48
N TYR A 134 -34.83 -2.69 -0.58
CA TYR A 134 -34.31 -3.04 -1.90
C TYR A 134 -32.84 -2.66 -2.03
N PRO A 135 -32.03 -3.33 -2.88
CA PRO A 135 -30.61 -3.04 -3.05
C PRO A 135 -30.26 -1.57 -3.35
N LYS A 136 -31.16 -0.85 -4.03
CA LYS A 136 -31.01 0.58 -4.34
C LYS A 136 -31.08 1.50 -3.12
N GLU A 137 -31.65 1.03 -2.02
CA GLU A 137 -31.83 1.77 -0.76
C GLU A 137 -30.65 1.56 0.20
N LEU A 138 -29.68 0.72 -0.19
CA LEU A 138 -28.55 0.32 0.64
C LEU A 138 -27.27 1.05 0.22
N SER A 139 -26.37 1.28 1.17
CA SER A 139 -24.98 1.72 0.87
C SER A 139 -24.20 0.60 0.16
N GLY A 140 -23.02 0.93 -0.39
CA GLY A 140 -22.13 -0.05 -1.02
C GLY A 140 -21.76 -1.20 -0.08
N GLY A 141 -21.34 -0.87 1.15
CA GLY A 141 -20.98 -1.88 2.15
C GLY A 141 -22.16 -2.76 2.55
N MET A 142 -23.36 -2.17 2.69
CA MET A 142 -24.56 -2.94 2.98
C MET A 142 -24.93 -3.90 1.84
N ARG A 143 -24.82 -3.48 0.58
CA ARG A 143 -25.01 -4.38 -0.57
C ARG A 143 -24.00 -5.54 -0.56
N GLN A 144 -22.75 -5.26 -0.20
CA GLN A 144 -21.74 -6.31 -0.07
C GLN A 144 -22.09 -7.30 1.04
N ARG A 145 -22.57 -6.83 2.21
CA ARG A 145 -23.07 -7.69 3.29
C ARG A 145 -24.23 -8.58 2.86
N VAL A 146 -25.16 -8.06 2.05
CA VAL A 146 -26.24 -8.88 1.45
C VAL A 146 -25.64 -9.96 0.54
N GLY A 147 -24.61 -9.62 -0.23
CA GLY A 147 -23.86 -10.57 -1.05
C GLY A 147 -23.21 -11.69 -0.22
N PHE A 148 -22.58 -11.35 0.91
CA PHE A 148 -22.04 -12.31 1.87
C PHE A 148 -23.13 -13.18 2.49
N ALA A 149 -24.22 -12.58 3.00
CA ALA A 149 -25.33 -13.33 3.57
C ALA A 149 -25.91 -14.34 2.57
N ARG A 150 -26.15 -13.91 1.32
CA ARG A 150 -26.63 -14.78 0.24
C ARG A 150 -25.66 -15.93 -0.05
N ALA A 151 -24.36 -15.69 0.00
CA ALA A 151 -23.36 -16.75 -0.22
C ALA A 151 -23.29 -17.73 0.96
N LEU A 152 -23.39 -17.22 2.20
CA LEU A 152 -23.19 -17.99 3.43
C LEU A 152 -24.43 -18.78 3.87
N VAL A 153 -25.63 -18.37 3.46
CA VAL A 153 -26.89 -18.99 3.91
C VAL A 153 -27.03 -20.47 3.52
N ILE A 154 -26.36 -20.91 2.45
CA ILE A 154 -26.34 -22.31 2.02
C ILE A 154 -25.22 -23.12 2.68
N GLU A 155 -24.48 -22.51 3.60
CA GLU A 155 -23.40 -23.14 4.36
C GLU A 155 -22.32 -23.76 3.43
N PRO A 156 -21.70 -22.96 2.55
CA PRO A 156 -20.76 -23.46 1.55
C PRO A 156 -19.49 -24.00 2.19
N GLU A 157 -19.01 -25.14 1.69
CA GLU A 157 -17.73 -25.70 2.14
C GLU A 157 -16.56 -24.81 1.72
N VAL A 158 -16.60 -24.28 0.50
CA VAL A 158 -15.64 -23.29 0.00
C VAL A 158 -16.37 -22.01 -0.43
N LEU A 159 -15.96 -20.88 0.16
CA LEU A 159 -16.42 -19.54 -0.24
C LEU A 159 -15.42 -18.93 -1.22
N PHE A 160 -15.84 -18.75 -2.47
CA PHE A 160 -15.08 -18.02 -3.47
C PHE A 160 -15.47 -16.56 -3.48
N MET A 161 -14.49 -15.67 -3.62
CA MET A 161 -14.74 -14.23 -3.72
C MET A 161 -13.91 -13.63 -4.83
N ASP A 162 -14.55 -12.93 -5.77
CA ASP A 162 -13.91 -12.28 -6.91
C ASP A 162 -13.90 -10.77 -6.69
N GLU A 163 -12.77 -10.25 -6.21
CA GLU A 163 -12.56 -8.83 -5.84
C GLU A 163 -13.67 -8.25 -4.95
N PRO A 164 -14.02 -8.91 -3.82
CA PRO A 164 -15.21 -8.59 -3.02
C PRO A 164 -15.18 -7.19 -2.39
N PHE A 165 -14.02 -6.54 -2.31
CA PHE A 165 -13.85 -5.26 -1.63
C PHE A 165 -13.51 -4.10 -2.58
N SER A 166 -13.32 -4.36 -3.88
CA SER A 166 -12.78 -3.35 -4.81
C SER A 166 -13.74 -2.20 -5.13
N ALA A 167 -15.05 -2.43 -5.00
CA ALA A 167 -16.09 -1.46 -5.36
C ALA A 167 -16.52 -0.55 -4.20
N LEU A 168 -15.77 -0.58 -3.09
CA LEU A 168 -16.08 0.10 -1.84
C LEU A 168 -15.04 1.18 -1.56
N ASP A 169 -15.43 2.23 -0.83
CA ASP A 169 -14.47 3.18 -0.28
C ASP A 169 -13.54 2.50 0.75
N VAL A 170 -12.40 3.13 1.00
CA VAL A 170 -11.31 2.55 1.80
C VAL A 170 -11.77 2.11 3.18
N LEU A 171 -12.48 2.98 3.91
CA LEU A 171 -12.91 2.69 5.29
C LEU A 171 -13.98 1.59 5.32
N THR A 172 -14.94 1.62 4.40
CA THR A 172 -15.96 0.57 4.30
C THR A 172 -15.33 -0.79 3.95
N ALA A 173 -14.35 -0.82 3.05
CA ALA A 173 -13.61 -2.03 2.71
C ALA A 173 -12.79 -2.57 3.90
N GLU A 174 -12.13 -1.71 4.68
CA GLU A 174 -11.40 -2.10 5.88
C GLU A 174 -12.31 -2.71 6.96
N ASN A 175 -13.46 -2.09 7.21
CA ASN A 175 -14.43 -2.61 8.18
C ASN A 175 -14.96 -3.98 7.74
N LEU A 176 -15.37 -4.13 6.48
CA LEU A 176 -15.89 -5.41 5.97
C LEU A 176 -14.86 -6.54 5.96
N ARG A 177 -13.58 -6.23 5.68
CA ARG A 177 -12.49 -7.20 5.79
C ARG A 177 -12.31 -7.68 7.23
N SER A 178 -12.35 -6.75 8.18
CA SER A 178 -12.22 -7.06 9.60
C SER A 178 -13.38 -7.92 10.09
N GLU A 179 -14.60 -7.61 9.69
CA GLU A 179 -15.81 -8.39 9.99
C GLU A 179 -15.74 -9.81 9.39
N LEU A 180 -15.37 -9.94 8.11
CA LEU A 180 -15.21 -11.25 7.49
C LEU A 180 -14.17 -12.09 8.24
N LEU A 181 -13.04 -11.48 8.59
CA LEU A 181 -11.96 -12.14 9.30
C LEU A 181 -12.38 -12.56 10.72
N GLU A 182 -13.19 -11.74 11.40
CA GLU A 182 -13.77 -12.06 12.70
C GLU A 182 -14.72 -13.26 12.62
N LEU A 183 -15.64 -13.27 11.63
CA LEU A 183 -16.55 -14.39 11.40
C LEU A 183 -15.80 -15.70 11.12
N TRP A 184 -14.73 -15.61 10.32
CA TRP A 184 -13.85 -16.74 10.01
C TRP A 184 -13.11 -17.26 11.24
N GLN A 185 -12.43 -16.39 12.00
CA GLN A 185 -11.64 -16.79 13.17
C GLN A 185 -12.49 -17.33 14.31
N LYS A 186 -13.67 -16.74 14.54
CA LYS A 186 -14.63 -17.23 15.54
C LYS A 186 -15.33 -18.52 15.12
N LYS A 187 -15.14 -18.97 13.87
CA LYS A 187 -15.84 -20.13 13.28
C LYS A 187 -17.37 -19.98 13.35
N THR A 188 -17.85 -18.74 13.23
CA THR A 188 -19.28 -18.41 13.23
C THR A 188 -19.94 -18.80 11.91
N ILE A 189 -19.15 -18.84 10.83
CA ILE A 189 -19.58 -19.33 9.52
C ILE A 189 -19.19 -20.81 9.34
N PRO A 190 -20.06 -21.65 8.77
CA PRO A 190 -19.79 -23.08 8.55
C PRO A 190 -18.91 -23.35 7.31
N THR A 191 -18.10 -22.37 6.91
CA THR A 191 -17.19 -22.46 5.77
C THR A 191 -15.88 -23.12 6.18
N GLN A 192 -15.40 -24.08 5.38
CA GLN A 192 -14.13 -24.77 5.65
C GLN A 192 -12.94 -24.10 4.97
N ALA A 193 -13.11 -23.42 3.84
CA ALA A 193 -12.05 -22.68 3.15
C ALA A 193 -12.57 -21.43 2.46
N ILE A 194 -11.74 -20.40 2.36
CA ILE A 194 -12.06 -19.18 1.59
C ILE A 194 -11.01 -19.04 0.48
N PHE A 195 -11.47 -18.87 -0.75
CA PHE A 195 -10.61 -18.54 -1.89
C PHE A 195 -10.92 -17.13 -2.39
N ILE A 196 -10.01 -16.19 -2.14
CA ILE A 196 -10.17 -14.79 -2.51
C ILE A 196 -9.30 -14.43 -3.71
N VAL A 197 -9.90 -13.85 -4.74
CA VAL A 197 -9.20 -13.17 -5.82
C VAL A 197 -9.14 -11.70 -5.48
N THR A 198 -7.94 -11.13 -5.51
CA THR A 198 -7.75 -9.70 -5.26
C THR A 198 -6.61 -9.16 -6.12
N HIS A 199 -6.61 -7.85 -6.31
CA HIS A 199 -5.49 -7.11 -6.89
C HIS A 199 -4.74 -6.29 -5.82
N ASN A 200 -5.25 -6.24 -4.58
CA ASN A 200 -4.63 -5.53 -3.47
C ASN A 200 -3.67 -6.46 -2.72
N ILE A 201 -2.38 -6.11 -2.72
CA ILE A 201 -1.31 -6.91 -2.10
C ILE A 201 -1.47 -6.93 -0.58
N GLU A 202 -1.71 -5.79 0.05
CA GLU A 202 -1.87 -5.70 1.50
C GLU A 202 -3.07 -6.51 1.98
N GLU A 203 -4.16 -6.50 1.23
CA GLU A 203 -5.35 -7.32 1.53
C GLU A 203 -5.02 -8.81 1.56
N ALA A 204 -4.28 -9.30 0.57
CA ALA A 204 -3.86 -10.70 0.54
C ALA A 204 -2.97 -11.05 1.74
N VAL A 205 -2.01 -10.19 2.08
CA VAL A 205 -1.12 -10.39 3.24
C VAL A 205 -1.88 -10.21 4.56
N LEU A 206 -2.97 -9.46 4.60
CA LEU A 206 -3.79 -9.28 5.80
C LEU A 206 -4.72 -10.47 6.05
N LEU A 207 -5.31 -11.04 5.00
CA LEU A 207 -6.36 -12.06 5.09
C LEU A 207 -5.88 -13.50 4.94
N ALA A 208 -4.92 -13.77 4.04
CA ALA A 208 -4.72 -15.12 3.55
C ALA A 208 -3.66 -15.92 4.33
N ASP A 209 -3.92 -17.19 4.61
CA ASP A 209 -2.94 -18.15 5.13
C ASP A 209 -1.95 -18.61 4.06
N ARG A 210 -2.37 -18.55 2.78
CA ARG A 210 -1.57 -18.92 1.61
C ARG A 210 -1.81 -17.95 0.47
N ILE A 211 -0.74 -17.52 -0.20
CA ILE A 211 -0.81 -16.58 -1.32
C ILE A 211 -0.25 -17.26 -2.56
N ILE A 212 -1.01 -17.19 -3.65
CA ILE A 212 -0.66 -17.66 -4.98
C ILE A 212 -0.63 -16.46 -5.91
N VAL A 213 0.47 -16.26 -6.64
CA VAL A 213 0.61 -15.15 -7.58
C VAL A 213 0.66 -15.69 -9.01
N LEU A 214 -0.26 -15.22 -9.86
CA LEU A 214 -0.30 -15.54 -11.28
C LEU A 214 0.52 -14.56 -12.13
N GLY A 215 1.25 -15.12 -13.10
CA GLY A 215 1.79 -14.39 -14.24
C GLY A 215 0.73 -14.04 -15.28
N ARG A 216 1.14 -13.41 -16.39
CA ARG A 216 0.28 -13.08 -17.54
C ARG A 216 0.83 -13.75 -18.80
N ASN A 217 -0.04 -13.95 -19.79
CA ASN A 217 0.28 -14.33 -21.17
C ASN A 217 1.14 -15.59 -21.36
N PRO A 218 0.65 -16.80 -21.03
CA PRO A 218 -0.61 -17.13 -20.35
C PRO A 218 -0.48 -17.08 -18.82
N GLY A 219 -1.61 -17.06 -18.11
CA GLY A 219 -1.64 -17.17 -16.65
C GLY A 219 -1.02 -18.48 -16.17
N HIS A 220 -0.03 -18.38 -15.28
CA HIS A 220 0.66 -19.50 -14.66
C HIS A 220 1.08 -19.12 -13.23
N VAL A 221 1.23 -20.11 -12.35
CA VAL A 221 1.68 -19.85 -10.97
C VAL A 221 3.15 -19.46 -10.98
N ARG A 222 3.45 -18.26 -10.48
CA ARG A 222 4.82 -17.76 -10.32
C ARG A 222 5.38 -18.00 -8.94
N THR A 223 4.54 -17.89 -7.93
CA THR A 223 4.88 -18.23 -6.55
C THR A 223 3.63 -18.69 -5.82
N ASP A 224 3.84 -19.56 -4.85
CA ASP A 224 2.83 -20.17 -4.00
C ASP A 224 3.46 -20.44 -2.63
N PHE A 225 3.05 -19.68 -1.62
CA PHE A 225 3.68 -19.73 -0.31
C PHE A 225 2.68 -19.49 0.82
N LYS A 226 3.02 -20.00 2.01
CA LYS A 226 2.25 -19.76 3.24
C LYS A 226 2.68 -18.47 3.90
N VAL A 227 1.71 -17.71 4.41
CA VAL A 227 1.95 -16.51 5.20
C VAL A 227 2.25 -16.91 6.64
N GLY A 228 3.51 -16.80 7.06
CA GLY A 228 3.95 -17.22 8.39
C GLY A 228 3.57 -16.28 9.54
N ILE A 229 2.65 -15.34 9.34
CA ILE A 229 2.21 -14.37 10.35
C ILE A 229 0.83 -14.80 10.86
N ALA A 230 0.71 -15.05 12.17
CA ALA A 230 -0.57 -15.37 12.80
C ALA A 230 -1.51 -14.16 12.81
N HIS A 231 -2.82 -14.42 12.82
CA HIS A 231 -3.81 -13.36 13.03
C HIS A 231 -3.99 -13.04 14.53
N PRO A 232 -4.41 -11.80 14.87
CA PRO A 232 -4.60 -10.64 13.99
C PRO A 232 -3.25 -10.09 13.49
N ARG A 233 -3.18 -9.76 12.19
CA ARG A 233 -1.94 -9.29 11.56
C ARG A 233 -1.85 -7.79 11.68
N ASP A 234 -0.74 -7.32 12.24
CA ASP A 234 -0.41 -5.90 12.27
C ASP A 234 0.27 -5.49 10.97
N LYS A 235 -0.35 -4.56 10.23
CA LYS A 235 0.23 -3.98 9.01
C LYS A 235 1.61 -3.39 9.28
N LYS A 236 1.89 -2.93 10.51
CA LYS A 236 3.17 -2.34 10.92
C LYS A 236 4.27 -3.38 11.13
N ASN A 237 3.95 -4.68 11.25
CA ASN A 237 4.93 -5.74 11.44
C ASN A 237 5.97 -5.73 10.27
N PRO A 238 7.28 -5.72 10.54
CA PRO A 238 8.30 -5.70 9.48
C PRO A 238 8.21 -6.89 8.51
N THR A 239 7.74 -8.03 8.99
CA THR A 239 7.51 -9.23 8.17
C THR A 239 6.37 -9.00 7.20
N PHE A 240 5.33 -8.25 7.60
CA PHE A 240 4.22 -7.87 6.73
C PHE A 240 4.75 -7.03 5.55
N THR A 241 5.58 -6.00 5.83
CA THR A 241 6.24 -5.19 4.79
C THR A 241 7.01 -6.03 3.80
N LYS A 242 7.86 -6.94 4.31
CA LYS A 242 8.72 -7.78 3.48
C LYS A 242 7.90 -8.67 2.55
N LEU A 243 6.75 -9.17 3.01
CA LEU A 243 5.84 -9.95 2.18
C LEU A 243 5.17 -9.08 1.11
N VAL A 244 4.75 -7.87 1.45
CA VAL A 244 4.20 -6.91 0.48
C VAL A 244 5.22 -6.57 -0.59
N ASP A 245 6.46 -6.23 -0.21
CA ASP A 245 7.56 -5.90 -1.12
C ASP A 245 7.93 -7.10 -2.02
N TYR A 246 7.93 -8.30 -1.44
CA TYR A 246 8.15 -9.54 -2.18
C TYR A 246 7.10 -9.75 -3.26
N ILE A 247 5.81 -9.68 -2.88
CA ILE A 247 4.70 -9.85 -3.82
C ILE A 247 4.72 -8.75 -4.88
N TYR A 248 5.00 -7.51 -4.51
CA TYR A 248 5.13 -6.39 -5.44
C TYR A 248 6.25 -6.64 -6.46
N THR A 249 7.41 -7.11 -6.00
CA THR A 249 8.53 -7.49 -6.87
C THR A 249 8.14 -8.60 -7.83
N VAL A 250 7.46 -9.64 -7.34
CA VAL A 250 6.93 -10.70 -8.21
C VAL A 250 5.99 -10.09 -9.24
N LEU A 251 5.00 -9.30 -8.86
CA LEU A 251 4.01 -8.75 -9.80
C LEU A 251 4.60 -7.81 -10.85
N THR A 252 5.65 -7.05 -10.52
CA THR A 252 6.22 -6.01 -11.38
C THR A 252 7.42 -6.47 -12.20
N ARG A 253 8.17 -7.48 -11.75
CA ARG A 253 9.36 -8.00 -12.44
C ARG A 253 9.11 -9.42 -12.95
N PRO A 254 8.64 -9.61 -14.20
CA PRO A 254 8.29 -10.92 -14.74
C PRO A 254 9.47 -11.90 -14.80
N ASP A 255 10.70 -11.40 -15.01
CA ASP A 255 11.90 -12.22 -15.21
C ASP A 255 12.61 -12.62 -13.91
N VAL A 256 12.12 -12.13 -12.77
CA VAL A 256 12.73 -12.41 -11.46
C VAL A 256 11.88 -13.43 -10.71
N THR A 257 12.51 -14.48 -10.22
CA THR A 257 11.96 -15.39 -9.20
C THR A 257 12.66 -15.07 -7.88
N PRO A 258 12.18 -14.05 -7.13
CA PRO A 258 12.80 -13.72 -5.86
C PRO A 258 12.64 -14.89 -4.89
N ASP A 259 13.64 -15.11 -4.04
CA ASP A 259 13.52 -16.05 -2.93
C ASP A 259 12.39 -15.59 -2.01
N VAL A 260 11.48 -16.50 -1.63
CA VAL A 260 10.50 -16.23 -0.58
C VAL A 260 11.29 -15.83 0.67
N PRO A 261 11.01 -14.67 1.31
CA PRO A 261 11.75 -14.22 2.48
C PRO A 261 11.80 -15.34 3.52
N ARG A 262 13.00 -15.80 3.90
CA ARG A 262 13.14 -16.84 4.92
C ARG A 262 12.60 -16.31 6.25
N LEU A 263 11.46 -16.84 6.66
CA LEU A 263 10.73 -16.50 7.89
C LEU A 263 11.40 -17.15 9.11
N HIS A 264 12.64 -16.75 9.39
CA HIS A 264 13.21 -16.92 10.72
C HIS A 264 13.20 -15.56 11.42
N THR A 265 12.68 -15.55 12.65
CA THR A 265 12.77 -14.45 13.61
C THR A 265 14.20 -14.25 14.07
N ASP A 266 15.13 -14.01 13.15
CA ASP A 266 16.44 -13.52 13.52
C ASP A 266 16.29 -12.02 13.76
N GLY A 267 16.34 -11.68 15.05
CA GLY A 267 16.31 -10.34 15.62
C GLY A 267 17.47 -9.45 15.20
N ARG A 268 17.89 -9.49 13.94
CA ARG A 268 18.58 -8.38 13.31
C ARG A 268 17.53 -7.28 13.14
N ARG A 269 17.56 -6.33 14.07
CA ARG A 269 16.96 -5.00 13.95
C ARG A 269 17.45 -4.39 12.63
N VAL A 270 16.70 -4.64 11.56
CA VAL A 270 16.70 -3.76 10.40
C VAL A 270 16.06 -2.47 10.91
N ARG A 271 16.81 -1.37 10.83
CA ARG A 271 16.38 -0.04 11.28
C ARG A 271 14.91 0.19 10.93
N ASP A 272 14.14 0.45 11.97
CA ASP A 272 12.72 0.77 11.94
C ASP A 272 12.50 1.94 10.96
N GLN A 273 11.85 1.69 9.83
CA GLN A 273 11.54 2.74 8.83
C GLN A 273 10.07 3.16 8.88
N ARG A 274 9.28 2.71 9.88
CA ARG A 274 7.83 2.95 9.91
C ARG A 274 7.40 3.86 11.04
N GLN A 275 7.86 5.09 10.93
CA GLN A 275 7.14 6.35 11.20
C GLN A 275 8.10 7.48 10.82
N MET A 276 8.36 7.65 9.53
CA MET A 276 9.00 8.87 9.07
C MET A 276 7.93 9.96 9.06
N ARG A 277 7.65 10.52 10.25
CA ARG A 277 6.99 11.82 10.33
C ARG A 277 7.96 12.83 9.74
N TYR A 278 7.51 13.63 8.79
CA TYR A 278 8.26 14.81 8.41
C TYR A 278 8.21 15.76 9.59
N GLU A 279 9.38 16.12 10.12
CA GLU A 279 9.48 17.25 11.03
C GLU A 279 9.13 18.51 10.24
N MET A 280 8.39 19.43 10.85
CA MET A 280 8.10 20.73 10.23
C MET A 280 9.43 21.45 10.02
N LEU A 281 9.79 21.70 8.76
CA LEU A 281 10.94 22.52 8.41
C LEU A 281 10.65 23.96 8.81
N PRO A 282 11.50 24.55 9.68
CA PRO A 282 11.34 25.94 10.06
C PRO A 282 11.66 26.83 8.86
N HIS A 283 10.80 27.82 8.59
CA HIS A 283 10.94 28.73 7.45
C HIS A 283 12.05 29.76 7.68
N ALA A 284 13.30 29.31 7.60
CA ALA A 284 14.49 30.16 7.70
C ALA A 284 15.35 30.07 6.45
N ARG A 285 16.10 31.13 6.15
CA ARG A 285 17.12 31.11 5.09
C ARG A 285 18.48 30.77 5.70
N PRO A 286 19.38 30.05 4.99
CA PRO A 286 20.72 29.71 5.49
C PRO A 286 21.53 30.92 5.98
N GLY A 287 21.39 32.08 5.33
CA GLY A 287 22.04 33.32 5.77
C GLY A 287 21.52 33.85 7.12
N GLY A 288 20.24 33.65 7.43
CA GLY A 288 19.69 34.00 8.74
C GLY A 288 20.25 33.10 9.85
N ILE A 289 20.42 31.81 9.55
CA ILE A 289 21.01 30.83 10.47
C ILE A 289 22.48 31.20 10.77
N ALA A 290 23.25 31.52 9.73
CA ALA A 290 24.64 31.96 9.91
C ALA A 290 24.74 33.23 10.77
N GLY A 291 23.95 34.26 10.45
CA GLY A 291 23.93 35.50 11.22
C GLY A 291 23.52 35.28 12.68
N LEU A 292 22.50 34.45 12.94
CA LEU A 292 22.10 34.10 14.31
C LEU A 292 23.24 33.48 15.12
N LEU A 293 23.98 32.54 14.52
CA LEU A 293 25.09 31.86 15.18
C LEU A 293 26.24 32.82 15.48
N GLU A 294 26.56 33.73 14.55
CA GLU A 294 27.55 34.81 14.76
C GLU A 294 27.17 35.67 15.97
N PHE A 295 25.91 36.13 16.05
CA PHE A 295 25.43 36.91 17.19
C PHE A 295 25.54 36.14 18.52
N ILE A 296 25.16 34.86 18.55
CA ILE A 296 25.25 34.05 19.78
C ILE A 296 26.72 33.89 20.22
N ILE A 297 27.67 33.77 19.29
CA ILE A 297 29.10 33.73 19.60
C ILE A 297 29.55 35.03 20.27
N ASP A 298 29.12 36.19 19.77
CA ASP A 298 29.45 37.50 20.35
C ASP A 298 28.95 37.65 21.79
N PHE A 299 27.85 36.97 22.15
CA PHE A 299 27.32 36.90 23.52
C PHE A 299 27.93 35.78 24.36
N GLY A 300 29.09 35.24 23.98
CA GLY A 300 29.81 34.22 24.75
C GLY A 300 29.30 32.79 24.49
N GLY A 301 28.51 32.58 23.44
CA GLY A 301 28.02 31.27 23.00
C GLY A 301 26.75 30.78 23.71
N HIS A 302 26.14 31.59 24.57
CA HIS A 302 24.91 31.26 25.29
C HIS A 302 24.10 32.53 25.59
N ILE A 303 22.81 32.54 25.24
CA ILE A 303 21.91 33.68 25.49
C ILE A 303 20.44 33.22 25.60
N ASP A 304 19.65 33.94 26.41
CA ASP A 304 18.20 33.78 26.47
C ASP A 304 17.54 34.30 25.16
N VAL A 305 16.57 33.55 24.63
CA VAL A 305 15.94 33.87 23.33
C VAL A 305 15.19 35.21 23.35
N TYR A 306 14.54 35.58 24.46
CA TYR A 306 13.84 36.87 24.58
C TYR A 306 14.84 38.02 24.58
N ARG A 307 15.94 37.87 25.32
CA ARG A 307 17.01 38.85 25.34
C ARG A 307 17.64 39.00 23.95
N LEU A 308 17.84 37.90 23.24
CA LEU A 308 18.37 37.93 21.87
C LEU A 308 17.41 38.68 20.91
N ALA A 309 16.10 38.45 21.03
CA ALA A 309 15.10 39.18 20.26
C ALA A 309 15.13 40.70 20.54
N ASP A 310 15.24 41.08 21.82
CA ASP A 310 15.35 42.49 22.24
C ASP A 310 16.61 43.17 21.69
N GLU A 311 17.77 42.51 21.75
CA GLU A 311 19.05 43.05 21.27
C GLU A 311 19.06 43.22 19.74
N LEU A 312 18.39 42.31 19.01
CA LEU A 312 18.25 42.40 17.55
C LEU A 312 17.13 43.36 17.12
N ALA A 313 16.29 43.85 18.05
CA ALA A 313 15.04 44.54 17.78
C ALA A 313 14.11 43.73 16.84
N PHE A 314 14.06 42.41 17.05
CA PHE A 314 13.21 41.47 16.33
C PHE A 314 11.94 41.16 17.13
N GLU A 315 10.84 40.87 16.43
CA GLU A 315 9.72 40.18 17.06
C GLU A 315 10.13 38.73 17.35
N ILE A 316 9.75 38.21 18.51
CA ILE A 316 10.15 36.85 18.90
C ILE A 316 9.65 35.80 17.91
N ASP A 317 8.44 35.99 17.36
CA ASP A 317 7.83 35.10 16.37
C ASP A 317 8.62 35.05 15.05
N ASP A 318 9.37 36.10 14.71
CA ASP A 318 10.25 36.15 13.53
C ASP A 318 11.61 35.49 13.79
N LEU A 319 12.07 35.48 15.05
CA LEU A 319 13.34 34.88 15.46
C LEU A 319 13.22 33.36 15.61
N LEU A 320 12.09 32.86 16.11
CA LEU A 320 11.85 31.45 16.40
C LEU A 320 12.15 30.51 15.21
N PRO A 321 11.69 30.77 13.96
CA PRO A 321 12.01 29.90 12.83
C PRO A 321 13.52 29.76 12.56
N ILE A 322 14.30 30.80 12.83
CA ILE A 322 15.76 30.78 12.63
C ILE A 322 16.43 29.94 13.73
N VAL A 323 15.98 30.10 14.98
CA VAL A 323 16.42 29.30 16.13
C VAL A 323 16.09 27.82 15.91
N ASP A 324 14.85 27.52 15.54
CA ASP A 324 14.38 26.17 15.26
C ASP A 324 15.18 25.53 14.11
N ALA A 325 15.50 26.29 13.05
CA ALA A 325 16.31 25.79 11.94
C ALA A 325 17.74 25.48 12.37
N ALA A 326 18.36 26.35 13.16
CA ALA A 326 19.70 26.15 13.68
C ALA A 326 19.76 24.95 14.65
N GLN A 327 18.71 24.74 15.46
CA GLN A 327 18.57 23.58 16.32
C GLN A 327 18.37 22.30 15.50
N LEU A 328 17.49 22.33 14.49
CA LEU A 328 17.23 21.19 13.60
C LEU A 328 18.50 20.73 12.89
N LEU A 329 19.37 21.65 12.47
CA LEU A 329 20.65 21.36 11.83
C LEU A 329 21.77 20.97 12.83
N GLY A 330 21.48 20.95 14.13
CA GLY A 330 22.45 20.60 15.18
C GLY A 330 23.47 21.69 15.50
N PHE A 331 23.25 22.93 15.06
CA PHE A 331 24.14 24.06 15.33
C PHE A 331 23.86 24.74 16.69
N LEU A 332 22.64 24.62 17.20
CA LEU A 332 22.24 25.12 18.53
C LEU A 332 21.58 24.01 19.37
N THR A 333 21.61 24.18 20.69
CA THR A 333 20.74 23.49 21.65
C THR A 333 19.85 24.51 22.35
N VAL A 334 18.60 24.13 22.62
CA VAL A 334 17.62 24.97 23.33
C VAL A 334 17.17 24.26 24.61
N GLU A 335 17.36 24.90 25.76
CA GLU A 335 16.92 24.40 27.07
C GLU A 335 16.18 25.52 27.82
N GLU A 336 14.91 25.30 28.17
CA GLU A 336 14.08 26.24 28.96
C GLU A 336 14.03 27.72 28.45
N GLY A 337 14.29 27.96 27.17
CA GLY A 337 14.30 29.31 26.56
C GLY A 337 15.70 29.91 26.37
N ASP A 338 16.74 29.22 26.84
CA ASP A 338 18.13 29.56 26.57
C ASP A 338 18.64 28.82 25.32
N VAL A 339 19.35 29.55 24.45
CA VAL A 339 20.07 28.98 23.31
C VAL A 339 21.56 28.91 23.62
N ALA A 340 22.18 27.77 23.31
CA ALA A 340 23.63 27.58 23.42
C ALA A 340 24.21 27.02 22.12
N ILE A 341 25.36 27.55 21.70
CA ILE A 341 26.02 27.12 20.46
C ILE A 341 26.73 25.77 20.63
N THR A 342 26.52 24.86 19.68
CA THR A 342 27.24 23.58 19.65
C THR A 342 28.64 23.76 19.05
N PRO A 343 29.57 22.79 19.23
CA PRO A 343 30.85 22.82 18.54
C PRO A 343 30.70 22.88 17.00
N ALA A 344 29.71 22.18 16.45
CA ALA A 344 29.43 22.19 15.01
C ALA A 344 28.87 23.54 14.56
N GLY A 345 28.00 24.18 15.36
CA GLY A 345 27.49 25.52 15.08
C GLY A 345 28.59 26.58 15.11
N ARG A 346 29.53 26.46 16.05
CA ARG A 346 30.71 27.33 16.12
C ARG A 346 31.61 27.16 14.91
N GLU A 347 31.93 25.92 14.53
CA GLU A 347 32.72 25.62 13.34
C GLU A 347 32.05 26.17 12.07
N TYR A 348 30.73 26.02 11.94
CA TYR A 348 29.96 26.59 10.83
C TYR A 348 30.06 28.12 10.79
N ALA A 349 29.80 28.81 11.90
CA ALA A 349 29.79 30.28 11.94
C ALA A 349 31.18 30.89 11.68
N GLU A 350 32.25 30.29 12.21
CA GLU A 350 33.63 30.80 12.09
C GLU A 350 34.30 30.41 10.74
N SER A 351 33.64 29.61 9.90
CA SER A 351 34.17 29.11 8.63
C SER A 351 33.95 30.05 7.45
N GLU A 352 34.82 29.93 6.43
CA GLU A 352 34.61 30.59 5.13
C GLU A 352 33.41 30.01 4.38
N ILE A 353 32.82 30.78 3.45
CA ILE A 353 31.57 30.46 2.73
C ILE A 353 31.56 29.06 2.11
N LEU A 354 32.67 28.62 1.50
CA LEU A 354 32.75 27.28 0.89
C LEU A 354 32.63 26.18 1.96
N LYS A 355 33.31 26.37 3.10
CA LYS A 355 33.27 25.42 4.21
C LYS A 355 31.91 25.44 4.93
N GLN A 356 31.27 26.60 5.04
CA GLN A 356 29.90 26.72 5.51
C GLN A 356 28.93 25.87 4.68
N LYS A 357 29.00 25.95 3.34
CA LYS A 357 28.17 25.12 2.46
C LYS A 357 28.38 23.63 2.68
N GLU A 358 29.62 23.17 2.83
CA GLU A 358 29.93 21.76 3.14
C GLU A 358 29.30 21.30 4.47
N LEU A 359 29.47 22.11 5.52
CA LEU A 359 28.95 21.82 6.86
C LEU A 359 27.42 21.83 6.86
N PHE A 360 26.80 22.80 6.19
CA PHE A 360 25.35 22.86 6.00
C PHE A 360 24.84 21.64 5.24
N ARG A 361 25.52 21.24 4.16
CA ARG A 361 25.18 20.05 3.37
C ARG A 361 25.21 18.79 4.23
N ALA A 362 26.25 18.61 5.04
CA ALA A 362 26.37 17.48 5.94
C ALA A 362 25.21 17.45 6.96
N ALA A 363 24.97 18.58 7.64
CA ALA A 363 23.89 18.73 8.60
C ALA A 363 22.50 18.49 7.98
N ALA A 364 22.25 19.06 6.79
CA ALA A 364 21.00 18.90 6.06
C ALA A 364 20.71 17.43 5.70
N VAL A 365 21.70 16.68 5.22
CA VAL A 365 21.50 15.26 4.86
C VAL A 365 21.35 14.37 6.11
N GLU A 366 22.04 14.73 7.20
CA GLU A 366 21.99 14.01 8.45
C GLU A 366 20.66 14.20 9.19
N HIS A 367 20.24 15.45 9.36
CA HIS A 367 19.11 15.81 10.23
C HIS A 367 17.81 16.02 9.46
N VAL A 368 17.85 16.48 8.22
CA VAL A 368 16.62 16.82 7.47
C VAL A 368 16.18 15.66 6.58
N LEU A 369 15.09 14.99 6.98
CA LEU A 369 14.59 13.82 6.26
C LEU A 369 14.17 14.12 4.81
N LEU A 370 13.45 15.22 4.58
CA LEU A 370 12.95 15.59 3.25
C LEU A 370 14.10 15.82 2.27
N LEU A 371 15.13 16.58 2.67
CA LEU A 371 16.33 16.83 1.84
C LEU A 371 17.09 15.54 1.51
N ARG A 372 17.24 14.65 2.49
CA ARG A 372 17.85 13.34 2.30
C ARG A 372 17.05 12.48 1.31
N GLN A 373 15.72 12.54 1.33
CA GLN A 373 14.88 11.79 0.40
C GLN A 373 14.93 12.36 -1.02
N ILE A 374 14.86 13.69 -1.18
CA ILE A 374 14.99 14.34 -2.49
C ILE A 374 16.33 13.95 -3.14
N THR A 375 17.43 14.08 -2.39
CA THR A 375 18.78 13.74 -2.87
C THR A 375 18.89 12.26 -3.29
N ARG A 376 18.31 11.35 -2.50
CA ARG A 376 18.31 9.91 -2.82
C ARG A 376 17.44 9.58 -4.03
N ALA A 377 16.29 10.22 -4.17
CA ALA A 377 15.40 9.99 -5.31
C ALA A 377 16.07 10.40 -6.63
N LEU A 378 16.75 11.56 -6.64
CA LEU A 378 17.53 12.03 -7.80
C LEU A 378 18.71 11.12 -8.11
N SER A 379 19.45 10.66 -7.09
CA SER A 379 20.62 9.79 -7.28
C SER A 379 20.26 8.41 -7.83
N ASN A 380 19.05 7.90 -7.51
CA ASN A 380 18.61 6.57 -7.90
C ASN A 380 17.90 6.52 -9.26
N LYS A 381 17.43 7.66 -9.77
CA LYS A 381 16.72 7.71 -11.04
C LYS A 381 17.71 7.93 -12.18
N SER A 382 17.55 7.17 -13.27
CA SER A 382 18.49 7.16 -14.39
C SER A 382 18.60 8.48 -15.15
N ASP A 383 17.56 9.30 -15.12
CA ASP A 383 17.54 10.63 -15.74
C ASP A 383 17.85 11.75 -14.74
N HIS A 384 18.19 11.41 -13.49
CA HIS A 384 18.51 12.34 -12.40
C HIS A 384 17.51 13.50 -12.21
N THR A 385 16.25 13.31 -12.63
CA THR A 385 15.21 14.34 -12.50
C THR A 385 13.96 13.79 -11.83
N VAL A 386 13.36 14.50 -10.89
CA VAL A 386 12.12 14.03 -10.22
C VAL A 386 11.09 15.16 -10.24
N PRO A 387 9.85 14.92 -10.72
CA PRO A 387 8.79 15.92 -10.66
C PRO A 387 8.51 16.36 -9.24
N GLU A 388 8.18 17.64 -9.07
CA GLU A 388 7.77 18.20 -7.78
C GLU A 388 6.56 17.49 -7.17
N GLU A 389 5.57 17.14 -8.01
CA GLU A 389 4.33 16.46 -7.64
C GLU A 389 4.58 15.20 -6.80
N PHE A 390 5.66 14.47 -7.10
CA PHE A 390 6.06 13.29 -6.34
C PHE A 390 6.34 13.60 -4.85
N PHE A 391 6.97 14.73 -4.55
CA PHE A 391 7.26 15.12 -3.16
C PHE A 391 6.09 15.84 -2.49
N LEU A 392 5.25 16.55 -3.26
CA LEU A 392 4.00 17.12 -2.76
C LEU A 392 3.05 16.02 -2.27
N ASP A 393 2.85 14.96 -3.09
CA ASP A 393 2.02 13.80 -2.73
C ASP A 393 2.49 13.13 -1.42
N MET A 394 3.81 13.11 -1.17
CA MET A 394 4.37 12.55 0.07
C MET A 394 4.11 13.43 1.31
N LEU A 395 4.01 14.74 1.12
CA LEU A 395 3.81 15.72 2.20
C LEU A 395 2.32 15.94 2.52
N ASP A 396 1.45 15.85 1.51
CA ASP A 396 -0.01 16.08 1.63
C ASP A 396 -0.73 15.09 2.57
N GLU A 397 -0.14 13.93 2.83
CA GLU A 397 -0.65 13.00 3.85
C GLU A 397 -0.44 13.51 5.30
N GLN A 398 0.45 14.48 5.51
CA GLN A 398 0.86 14.95 6.85
C GLN A 398 0.61 16.44 7.11
N PHE A 399 0.53 17.26 6.06
CA PHE A 399 0.37 18.72 6.17
C PHE A 399 -0.86 19.22 5.40
N SER A 400 -1.29 20.45 5.69
CA SER A 400 -2.27 21.15 4.84
C SER A 400 -1.62 21.55 3.51
N GLU A 401 -2.41 21.78 2.47
CA GLU A 401 -1.90 22.20 1.14
C GLU A 401 -0.98 23.43 1.22
N GLU A 402 -1.36 24.44 2.00
CA GLU A 402 -0.55 25.65 2.22
C GLU A 402 0.78 25.34 2.90
N GLU A 403 0.76 24.43 3.89
CA GLU A 403 1.94 24.03 4.64
C GLU A 403 2.85 23.13 3.80
N THR A 404 2.30 22.18 3.04
CA THR A 404 3.06 21.35 2.09
C THR A 404 3.90 22.21 1.14
N GLN A 405 3.29 23.25 0.54
CA GLN A 405 4.00 24.12 -0.39
C GLN A 405 5.14 24.88 0.30
N ARG A 406 4.88 25.36 1.52
CA ARG A 406 5.83 26.06 2.38
C ARG A 406 7.02 25.19 2.81
N GLN A 407 6.74 23.94 3.18
CA GLN A 407 7.73 22.93 3.52
C GLN A 407 8.65 22.65 2.32
N LEU A 408 8.05 22.49 1.14
CA LEU A 408 8.82 22.24 -0.08
C LEU A 408 9.66 23.45 -0.51
N GLU A 409 9.13 24.67 -0.40
CA GLU A 409 9.88 25.89 -0.68
C GLU A 409 11.12 26.02 0.22
N THR A 410 10.99 25.67 1.50
CA THR A 410 12.11 25.66 2.45
C THR A 410 13.15 24.62 2.06
N ALA A 411 12.70 23.41 1.71
CA ALA A 411 13.59 22.36 1.22
C ALA A 411 14.31 22.77 -0.08
N ILE A 412 13.64 23.45 -1.01
CA ILE A 412 14.27 23.96 -2.24
C ILE A 412 15.36 24.97 -1.90
N ASN A 413 15.07 25.95 -1.03
CA ASN A 413 16.04 26.96 -0.62
C ASN A 413 17.27 26.34 0.06
N TRP A 414 17.05 25.41 0.99
CA TRP A 414 18.14 24.74 1.71
C TRP A 414 18.94 23.81 0.80
N GLY A 415 18.26 23.03 -0.04
CA GLY A 415 18.88 22.09 -0.96
C GLY A 415 19.77 22.77 -2.01
N ARG A 416 19.34 23.93 -2.54
CA ARG A 416 20.14 24.73 -3.47
C ARG A 416 21.35 25.35 -2.79
N TYR A 417 21.19 25.91 -1.60
CA TYR A 417 22.34 26.45 -0.84
C TYR A 417 23.37 25.36 -0.50
N ALA A 418 22.89 24.16 -0.16
CA ALA A 418 23.68 22.99 0.15
C ALA A 418 24.27 22.26 -1.08
N GLU A 419 23.96 22.73 -2.31
CA GLU A 419 24.35 22.09 -3.56
C GLU A 419 23.97 20.60 -3.61
N LEU A 420 22.81 20.26 -3.03
CA LEU A 420 22.25 18.91 -3.04
C LEU A 420 21.52 18.61 -4.35
N PHE A 421 20.84 19.62 -4.89
CA PHE A 421 20.04 19.57 -6.10
C PHE A 421 19.69 20.97 -6.58
N ASP A 422 19.29 21.06 -7.84
CA ASP A 422 18.63 22.22 -8.43
C ASP A 422 17.13 21.98 -8.60
N PHE A 423 16.41 23.08 -8.83
CA PHE A 423 14.96 23.06 -9.08
C PHE A 423 14.61 23.89 -10.32
N ASP A 424 14.10 23.23 -11.35
CA ASP A 424 13.58 23.88 -12.56
C ASP A 424 12.12 24.30 -12.31
N ALA A 425 11.92 25.58 -12.00
CA ALA A 425 10.61 26.15 -11.72
C ALA A 425 9.68 26.14 -12.95
N ALA A 426 10.21 26.20 -14.17
CA ALA A 426 9.40 26.19 -15.39
C ALA A 426 8.82 24.80 -15.66
N LYS A 427 9.60 23.75 -15.37
CA LYS A 427 9.18 22.35 -15.57
C LYS A 427 8.75 21.65 -14.29
N ARG A 428 8.70 22.36 -13.15
CA ARG A 428 8.34 21.89 -11.81
C ARG A 428 9.02 20.56 -11.47
N ARG A 429 10.36 20.54 -11.51
CA ARG A 429 11.14 19.32 -11.24
C ARG A 429 12.47 19.61 -10.54
N PHE A 430 12.87 18.68 -9.69
CA PHE A 430 14.19 18.61 -9.11
C PHE A 430 15.17 17.96 -10.08
N ILE A 431 16.43 18.42 -10.09
CA ILE A 431 17.49 17.96 -10.98
C ILE A 431 18.76 17.80 -10.14
N LEU A 432 19.49 16.69 -10.31
CA LEU A 432 20.82 16.57 -9.70
C LEU A 432 21.76 17.56 -10.39
N PRO A 433 22.60 18.32 -9.66
CA PRO A 433 23.56 19.20 -10.31
C PRO A 433 24.54 18.28 -11.04
N GLU A 434 24.53 18.28 -12.37
CA GLU A 434 25.61 17.67 -13.14
C GLU A 434 26.90 18.35 -12.67
N ALA A 435 27.91 17.57 -12.30
CA ALA A 435 29.25 18.13 -12.16
C ALA A 435 29.54 18.83 -13.49
N GLU A 436 29.65 20.16 -13.48
CA GLU A 436 29.81 21.01 -14.64
C GLU A 436 30.95 20.48 -15.53
N GLU A 437 30.63 19.72 -16.58
CA GLU A 437 31.49 19.43 -17.74
C GLU A 437 30.76 18.45 -18.67
N GLU A 438 29.82 18.93 -19.49
CA GLU A 438 29.58 18.38 -20.85
C GLU A 438 28.55 19.18 -21.67
N THR A 439 27.68 19.99 -21.04
CA THR A 439 26.68 20.79 -21.78
C THR A 439 27.23 22.10 -22.37
N ALA A 440 28.41 22.57 -21.95
CA ALA A 440 29.07 23.75 -22.55
C ALA A 440 29.83 23.43 -23.86
N ALA A 441 30.20 22.18 -24.11
CA ALA A 441 30.93 21.78 -25.31
C ALA A 441 30.04 21.70 -26.57
N ALA A 442 28.73 21.48 -26.40
CA ALA A 442 27.79 21.37 -27.52
C ALA A 442 27.27 22.71 -28.06
N VAL A 443 27.52 23.82 -27.35
CA VAL A 443 27.08 25.16 -27.78
C VAL A 443 28.22 25.96 -28.42
N GLN A 444 29.49 25.65 -28.12
CA GLN A 444 30.64 26.34 -28.73
C GLN A 444 31.11 25.79 -30.09
N GLU A 445 30.60 24.64 -30.57
CA GLU A 445 30.94 24.14 -31.92
C GLU A 445 30.02 24.65 -33.05
N ASN A 446 29.05 25.53 -32.75
CA ASN A 446 28.09 26.05 -33.76
C ASN A 446 28.14 27.58 -34.00
N GLU A 447 29.12 28.30 -33.48
CA GLU A 447 29.46 29.69 -33.84
C GLU A 447 31.00 29.73 -33.90
N GLU A 448 31.77 30.04 -34.94
CA GLU A 448 31.70 30.70 -36.25
C GLU A 448 33.10 30.45 -36.91
N PRO A 449 33.44 30.91 -38.14
CA PRO A 449 32.64 31.60 -39.17
C PRO A 449 32.57 30.88 -40.54
#